data_AF-A0A6J4GDJ0-F1
#
_entry.id   AF-A0A6J4GDJ0-F1
#
_cell.length_a   1.000
_cell.length_b   1.000
_cell.length_c   1.000
_cell.angle_alpha   90.00
_cell.angle_beta   90.00
_cell.angle_gamma   90.00
#
_symmetry.space_group_name_H-M   'P 1'
#
loop_
_entity.id
_entity.type
_entity.pdbx_description
1 polymer ?
#
loop_
_entity_poly.entity_id
_entity_poly.type
_entity_poly.pdbx_seq_one_letter_code
_entity_poly.pdbx_strand_id
1 'polypeptide(L)'
;MINKRNKIIAILIILVNIYIIPVSVSIIVSNGGPAGASYWILPFSILINLFFVPAILSFKKNFEQRVSKINEIGIAMIGLIFILGILLMYFF
;
A
#
# COMPACT_ATOMS: atom_id res chain seq x y z
N MET A 1 -23.68 0.26 -11.19
CA MET A 1 -22.84 -0.46 -12.17
C MET A 1 -21.44 -0.51 -11.60
N ILE A 2 -20.87 -1.70 -11.41
CA ILE A 2 -19.53 -1.84 -10.84
C ILE A 2 -18.55 -1.24 -11.82
N ASN A 3 -17.84 -0.17 -11.42
CA ASN A 3 -16.92 0.48 -12.33
C ASN A 3 -15.68 -0.41 -12.47
N LYS A 4 -15.41 -0.90 -13.68
CA LYS A 4 -14.28 -1.81 -13.99
C LYS A 4 -12.96 -1.25 -13.45
N ARG A 5 -12.80 0.08 -13.50
CA ARG A 5 -11.67 0.83 -12.91
C ARG A 5 -11.48 0.54 -11.42
N ASN A 6 -12.55 0.58 -10.62
CA ASN A 6 -12.47 0.43 -9.16
C ASN A 6 -11.96 -0.96 -8.77
N LYS A 7 -12.40 -1.99 -9.51
CA LYS A 7 -11.89 -3.35 -9.33
C LYS A 7 -10.42 -3.47 -9.70
N ILE A 8 -9.98 -2.84 -10.79
CA ILE A 8 -8.57 -2.84 -11.18
C ILE A 8 -7.72 -2.18 -10.07
N ILE A 9 -8.14 -1.02 -9.56
CA ILE A 9 -7.45 -0.34 -8.46
C ILE A 9 -7.38 -1.24 -7.22
N ALA A 10 -8.49 -1.87 -6.83
CA ALA A 10 -8.52 -2.77 -5.68
C ALA A 10 -7.57 -3.98 -5.86
N ILE A 11 -7.53 -4.57 -7.07
CA ILE A 11 -6.61 -5.68 -7.38
C ILE A 11 -5.16 -5.22 -7.25
N LEU A 12 -4.80 -4.06 -7.80
CA LEU A 12 -3.44 -3.51 -7.70
C LEU A 12 -3.03 -3.30 -6.24
N ILE A 13 -3.92 -2.70 -5.42
CA ILE A 13 -3.65 -2.50 -4.00
C ILE A 13 -3.44 -3.84 -3.28
N ILE A 14 -4.26 -4.86 -3.57
CA ILE A 14 -4.11 -6.20 -3.00
C ILE A 14 -2.76 -6.81 -3.38
N LEU A 15 -2.38 -6.74 -4.66
CA LEU A 15 -1.11 -7.29 -5.15
C LEU A 15 0.10 -6.63 -4.48
N VAL A 16 0.09 -5.30 -4.37
CA VAL A 16 1.15 -4.55 -3.66
C VAL A 16 1.22 -5.00 -2.21
N ASN A 17 0.09 -5.12 -1.53
CA ASN A 17 0.03 -5.47 -0.12
C ASN A 17 0.46 -6.90 0.20
N ILE A 18 0.22 -7.86 -0.71
CA ILE A 18 0.74 -9.23 -0.59
C ILE A 18 2.26 -9.23 -0.41
N TYR A 19 2.96 -8.28 -1.04
CA TYR A 19 4.40 -8.11 -0.89
C TYR A 19 4.79 -7.23 0.31
N ILE A 20 4.11 -6.10 0.52
CA ILE A 20 4.48 -5.11 1.55
C ILE A 20 4.17 -5.57 2.98
N ILE A 21 3.16 -6.42 3.19
CA ILE A 21 2.85 -7.00 4.50
C ILE A 21 4.04 -7.83 5.03
N PRO A 22 4.54 -8.85 4.30
CA PRO A 22 5.75 -9.58 4.70
C PRO A 22 6.96 -8.69 4.97
N VAL A 23 7.17 -7.65 4.15
CA VAL A 23 8.27 -6.69 4.35
C VAL A 23 8.11 -5.94 5.67
N SER A 24 6.90 -5.50 6.00
CA SER A 24 6.64 -4.80 7.26
C SER A 24 6.91 -5.71 8.45
N VAL A 25 6.48 -6.98 8.37
CA VAL A 25 6.74 -7.99 9.40
C VAL A 25 8.24 -8.27 9.52
N SER A 26 8.97 -8.41 8.42
CA SER A 26 10.40 -8.70 8.45
C SER A 26 11.20 -7.55 9.08
N ILE A 27 10.83 -6.28 8.82
CA ILE A 27 11.44 -5.11 9.44
C ILE A 27 11.24 -5.16 10.96
N ILE A 28 10.03 -5.44 11.44
CA ILE A 28 9.72 -5.52 12.87
C ILE A 28 10.49 -6.67 13.53
N VAL A 29 10.45 -7.87 12.95
CA VAL A 29 11.08 -9.08 13.51
C VAL A 29 12.61 -8.97 13.50
N SER A 30 13.18 -8.31 12.49
CA SER A 30 14.64 -8.07 12.41
C SER A 30 15.12 -6.86 13.22
N ASN A 31 14.26 -6.25 14.05
CA ASN A 31 14.56 -5.02 14.79
C ASN A 31 15.10 -3.89 13.90
N GLY A 32 14.57 -3.76 12.68
CA GLY A 32 14.99 -2.75 11.71
C GLY A 32 16.33 -3.04 11.02
N GLY A 33 16.93 -4.21 11.23
CA GLY A 33 18.22 -4.59 10.64
C GLY A 33 19.41 -3.83 11.25
N PRO A 34 20.56 -3.75 10.54
CA PRO A 34 21.75 -3.07 11.03
C PRO A 34 21.44 -1.61 11.40
N ALA A 35 21.75 -1.25 12.65
CA ALA A 35 21.49 0.08 13.22
C ALA A 35 20.01 0.56 13.13
N GLY A 36 19.05 -0.34 12.92
CA GLY A 36 17.64 0.02 12.78
C GLY A 36 17.33 0.79 11.48
N ALA A 37 18.20 0.73 10.47
CA ALA A 37 18.06 1.49 9.23
C ALA A 37 16.71 1.27 8.52
N SER A 38 16.14 0.06 8.60
CA SER A 38 14.87 -0.26 7.96
C SER A 38 13.65 0.32 8.70
N TYR A 39 13.80 0.82 9.92
CA TYR A 39 12.70 1.52 10.60
C TYR A 39 12.32 2.83 9.91
N TRP A 40 13.23 3.40 9.12
CA TRP A 40 12.96 4.60 8.34
C TRP A 40 11.89 4.38 7.27
N ILE A 41 11.79 3.15 6.73
CA ILE A 41 10.79 2.81 5.70
C ILE A 41 9.51 2.20 6.27
N LEU A 42 9.53 1.74 7.52
CA LEU A 42 8.40 1.07 8.19
C LEU A 42 7.12 1.93 8.23
N PRO A 43 7.14 3.25 8.52
CA PRO A 43 5.93 4.07 8.50
C PRO A 43 5.22 4.04 7.15
N PHE A 44 5.98 4.05 6.05
CA PHE A 44 5.43 4.00 4.69
C PHE A 44 4.86 2.62 4.37
N SER A 45 5.54 1.55 4.79
CA SER A 45 5.04 0.19 4.56
C SER A 45 3.74 -0.09 5.32
N ILE A 46 3.63 0.38 6.57
CA ILE A 46 2.40 0.28 7.37
C ILE A 46 1.27 1.11 6.75
N LEU A 47 1.56 2.32 6.28
CA LEU A 47 0.58 3.18 5.62
C LEU A 47 -0.02 2.50 4.37
N ILE A 48 0.79 1.81 3.58
CA ILE A 48 0.31 1.04 2.41
C ILE A 48 -0.60 -0.12 2.85
N ASN A 49 -0.25 -0.81 3.95
CA ASN A 49 -1.03 -1.91 4.54
C ASN A 49 -2.45 -1.51 4.95
N LEU A 50 -2.68 -0.26 5.33
CA LEU A 50 -4.02 0.23 5.70
C LEU A 50 -5.04 0.14 4.55
N PHE A 51 -4.59 0.16 3.30
CA PHE A 51 -5.47 0.11 2.13
C PHE A 51 -5.86 -1.31 1.71
N PHE A 52 -5.28 -2.34 2.33
CA PHE A 52 -5.59 -3.72 2.01
C PHE A 52 -7.06 -4.08 2.31
N VAL A 53 -7.56 -3.69 3.49
CA VAL A 53 -8.95 -3.98 3.90
C VAL A 53 -9.97 -3.24 3.03
N PRO A 54 -9.86 -1.92 2.79
CA PRO A 54 -10.71 -1.21 1.82
C PRO A 54 -10.69 -1.82 0.41
N ALA A 55 -9.54 -2.32 -0.05
CA ALA A 55 -9.42 -2.98 -1.35
C ALA A 55 -10.22 -4.29 -1.40
N ILE A 56 -10.14 -5.13 -0.37
CA ILE A 56 -10.95 -6.36 -0.27
C ILE A 56 -12.44 -6.02 -0.17
N LEU A 57 -12.81 -5.01 0.61
CA LEU A 57 -14.20 -4.59 0.75
C LEU A 57 -14.79 -4.07 -0.56
N SER A 58 -13.96 -3.64 -1.52
CA SER A 58 -14.42 -3.21 -2.84
C SER A 58 -15.11 -4.31 -3.63
N PHE A 59 -14.91 -5.58 -3.30
CA PHE A 59 -15.59 -6.71 -3.94
C PHE A 59 -16.95 -7.02 -3.30
N LYS A 60 -17.26 -6.41 -2.15
CA LYS A 60 -18.58 -6.54 -1.49
C LYS A 60 -19.51 -5.44 -1.99
N LYS A 61 -20.66 -5.85 -2.54
CA LYS A 61 -21.68 -4.95 -3.15
C LYS A 61 -22.13 -3.80 -2.24
N ASN A 62 -22.17 -4.02 -0.92
CA ASN A 62 -22.60 -3.02 0.07
C ASN A 62 -21.54 -1.94 0.35
N PHE A 63 -20.27 -2.23 0.05
CA PHE A 63 -19.13 -1.38 0.39
C PHE A 63 -18.46 -0.76 -0.82
N GLU A 64 -18.62 -1.35 -2.01
CA GLU A 64 -17.92 -0.98 -3.25
C GLU A 64 -17.83 0.53 -3.50
N GLN A 65 -18.95 1.27 -3.44
CA GLN A 65 -18.91 2.72 -3.67
C GLN A 65 -18.29 3.50 -2.52
N ARG A 66 -18.49 3.06 -1.26
CA ARG A 66 -17.94 3.75 -0.08
C ARG A 66 -16.42 3.66 -0.03
N VAL A 67 -15.87 2.49 -0.38
CA VAL A 67 -14.43 2.24 -0.34
C VAL A 67 -13.71 2.63 -1.62
N SER A 68 -14.43 2.90 -2.72
CA SER A 68 -13.83 3.34 -3.99
C SER A 68 -12.94 4.56 -3.84
N LYS A 69 -13.42 5.60 -3.14
CA LYS A 69 -12.63 6.83 -2.91
C LYS A 69 -11.40 6.57 -2.04
N ILE A 70 -11.54 5.67 -1.06
CA ILE A 70 -10.43 5.27 -0.17
C ILE A 70 -9.36 4.54 -0.98
N ASN A 71 -9.76 3.64 -1.88
CA ASN A 71 -8.83 2.92 -2.76
C ASN A 71 -8.17 3.86 -3.78
N GLU A 72 -8.88 4.87 -4.29
CA GLU A 72 -8.30 5.91 -5.15
C GLU A 72 -7.21 6.72 -4.43
N ILE A 73 -7.45 7.10 -3.16
CA ILE A 73 -6.42 7.73 -2.32
C ILE A 73 -5.25 6.76 -2.08
N GLY A 74 -5.56 5.49 -1.77
CA GLY A 74 -4.55 4.46 -1.52
C GLY A 74 -3.60 4.25 -2.69
N ILE A 75 -4.13 4.11 -3.91
CA ILE A 75 -3.29 3.91 -5.09
C ILE A 75 -2.47 5.16 -5.43
N ALA A 76 -3.02 6.36 -5.22
CA ALA A 76 -2.28 7.61 -5.40
C ALA A 76 -1.12 7.71 -4.39
N MET A 77 -1.35 7.31 -3.13
CA MET A 77 -0.33 7.32 -2.09
C MET A 77 0.77 6.29 -2.35
N ILE A 78 0.42 5.08 -2.79
CA ILE A 78 1.39 4.06 -3.22
C ILE A 78 2.26 4.61 -4.35
N GLY A 79 1.65 5.25 -5.35
CA GLY A 79 2.38 5.88 -6.46
C GLY A 79 3.32 6.99 -5.99
N LEU A 80 2.87 7.85 -5.08
CA LEU A 80 3.69 8.92 -4.51
C LEU A 80 4.92 8.38 -3.77
N ILE A 81 4.74 7.33 -2.94
CA ILE A 81 5.84 6.69 -2.21
C ILE A 81 6.86 6.09 -3.19
N PHE A 82 6.39 5.44 -4.26
CA PHE A 82 7.27 4.91 -5.30
C PHE A 82 8.09 5.99 -5.99
N ILE A 83 7.44 7.10 -6.39
CA ILE A 83 8.12 8.22 -7.04
C ILE A 83 9.16 8.85 -6.11
N LEU A 84 8.81 9.08 -4.84
CA LEU A 84 9.75 9.61 -3.85
C LEU A 84 10.96 8.68 -3.66
N GLY A 85 10.73 7.36 -3.62
CA GLY A 85 11.82 6.37 -3.53
C GLY A 85 12.76 6.42 -4.74
N ILE A 86 12.22 6.53 -5.95
CA ILE A 86 13.02 6.65 -7.18
C ILE A 86 13.81 7.96 -7.18
N LEU A 87 13.20 9.09 -6.78
CA LEU A 87 13.88 10.37 -6.71
C LEU A 87 15.04 10.33 -5.71
N LEU A 88 14.81 9.79 -4.51
CA LEU A 88 15.88 9.63 -3.51
C LEU A 88 17.06 8.81 -4.05
N MET A 89 16.79 7.74 -4.80
CA MET A 89 17.84 6.92 -5.43
C MET A 89 18.60 7.65 -6.55
N TYR A 90 17.99 8.64 -7.19
CA TYR A 90 18.62 9.37 -8.29
C TYR A 90 19.47 10.56 -7.80
N PHE A 91 19.10 11.17 -6.67
CA PHE A 91 19.76 12.35 -6.12
C PHE A 91 20.78 12.07 -5.01
N PHE A 92 20.83 10.85 -4.47
CA PHE A 92 21.80 10.38 -3.46
C PHE A 92 22.52 9.13 -3.96
#